data_AF-A0AAV8PZP7-F1
#
_entry.id   AF-A0AAV8PZP7-F1
#
_cell.length_a   1.000
_cell.length_b   1.000
_cell.length_c   1.000
_cell.angle_alpha   90.00
_cell.angle_beta   90.00
_cell.angle_gamma   90.00
#
_symmetry.space_group_name_H-M   'P 1'
#
loop_
_entity.id
_entity.type
_entity.pdbx_description
1 polymer ?
#
loop_
_entity_poly.entity_id
_entity_poly.type
_entity_poly.pdbx_seq_one_letter_code
_entity_poly.pdbx_strand_id
1 'polypeptide(L)'
;MTRIKPGLVMEYGDKSVKSEKLYLYQGFDPSNANVTKNVVDLRMQMGAISQRDADLLFLWKRVSHNFSFVFVDFYLCSSIHDIGLSILRAVRSSGRALIDDWECLKSMVWVFESRCGSLTQSGI
;
A
#
# COMPACT_ATOMS: atom_id res chain seq x y z
N MET A 1 11.00 -2.60 17.16
CA MET A 1 10.04 -3.07 16.14
C MET A 1 8.64 -2.74 16.61
N THR A 2 8.03 -1.67 16.10
CA THR A 2 6.66 -1.28 16.44
C THR A 2 5.68 -2.32 15.88
N ARG A 3 4.67 -2.69 16.66
CA ARG A 3 3.63 -3.62 16.23
C ARG A 3 2.79 -2.95 15.13
N ILE A 4 3.00 -3.36 13.89
CA ILE A 4 2.24 -2.87 12.75
C ILE A 4 0.80 -3.37 12.86
N LYS A 5 -0.17 -2.47 12.71
CA LYS A 5 -1.56 -2.86 12.55
C LYS A 5 -1.70 -3.51 11.16
N PRO A 6 -2.10 -4.78 11.06
CA PRO A 6 -2.34 -5.41 9.78
C PRO A 6 -3.43 -4.65 9.02
N GLY A 7 -3.31 -4.59 7.70
CA GLY A 7 -4.35 -4.02 6.84
C GLY A 7 -5.64 -4.83 6.92
N LEU A 8 -6.77 -4.17 6.67
CA LEU A 8 -8.07 -4.83 6.55
C LEU A 8 -8.22 -5.40 5.14
N VAL A 9 -8.53 -6.69 5.02
CA VAL A 9 -8.83 -7.33 3.74
C VAL A 9 -10.26 -6.94 3.32
N MET A 10 -10.40 -6.38 2.13
CA MET A 10 -11.67 -5.87 1.60
C MET A 10 -12.08 -6.65 0.34
N GLU A 11 -13.39 -6.84 0.14
CA GLU A 11 -13.98 -7.54 -1.00
C GLU A 11 -14.82 -6.56 -1.85
N TYR A 12 -14.65 -6.62 -3.18
CA TYR A 12 -15.34 -5.76 -4.14
C TYR A 12 -15.81 -6.58 -5.36
N GLY A 13 -16.76 -6.04 -6.13
CA GLY A 13 -17.30 -6.71 -7.33
C GLY A 13 -18.39 -7.75 -7.02
N ASP A 14 -18.53 -8.73 -7.92
CA ASP A 14 -19.51 -9.80 -7.73
C ASP A 14 -19.02 -10.81 -6.69
N LYS A 15 -19.80 -10.95 -5.62
CA LYS A 15 -19.51 -11.84 -4.50
C LYS A 15 -19.94 -13.28 -4.76
N SER A 16 -20.70 -13.54 -5.83
CA SER A 16 -21.10 -14.89 -6.23
C SER A 16 -19.90 -15.81 -6.48
N VAL A 17 -18.82 -15.23 -7.01
CA VAL A 17 -17.52 -15.85 -7.30
C VAL A 17 -16.89 -16.51 -6.06
N LYS A 18 -17.17 -16.00 -4.85
CA LYS A 18 -16.60 -16.55 -3.62
C LYS A 18 -17.02 -18.00 -3.34
N SER A 19 -18.17 -18.42 -3.87
CA SER A 19 -18.66 -19.79 -3.72
C SER A 19 -18.00 -20.79 -4.69
N GLU A 20 -17.32 -20.28 -5.72
CA GLU A 20 -16.63 -21.08 -6.71
C GLU A 20 -15.35 -21.71 -6.11
N LYS A 21 -14.90 -22.79 -6.74
CA LYS A 21 -13.69 -23.50 -6.28
C LYS A 21 -12.43 -22.75 -6.73
N LEU A 22 -11.48 -22.57 -5.82
CA LEU A 22 -10.23 -21.83 -6.05
C LEU A 22 -9.42 -22.34 -7.26
N TYR A 23 -9.51 -23.64 -7.57
CA TYR A 23 -8.78 -24.24 -8.70
C TYR A 23 -9.19 -23.66 -10.06
N LEU A 24 -10.37 -23.05 -10.17
CA LEU A 24 -10.81 -22.37 -11.39
C LEU A 24 -9.94 -21.13 -11.69
N TYR A 25 -9.29 -20.57 -10.67
CA TYR A 25 -8.49 -19.34 -10.76
C TYR A 25 -6.98 -19.58 -10.61
N GLN A 26 -6.57 -20.56 -9.80
CA GLN A 26 -5.16 -20.82 -9.48
C GLN A 26 -4.65 -22.17 -10.02
N GLY A 27 -5.52 -22.98 -10.63
CA GLY A 27 -5.21 -24.33 -11.07
C GLY A 27 -5.27 -25.36 -9.93
N PHE A 28 -4.94 -26.61 -10.26
CA PHE A 28 -4.96 -27.73 -9.33
C PHE A 28 -3.59 -28.42 -9.30
N ASP A 29 -3.03 -28.58 -8.10
CA ASP A 29 -1.79 -29.33 -7.88
C ASP A 29 -2.14 -30.73 -7.35
N PRO A 30 -1.85 -31.82 -8.10
CA PRO A 30 -2.11 -33.18 -7.65
C PRO A 30 -1.47 -33.53 -6.30
N SER A 31 -0.39 -32.86 -5.91
CA SER A 31 0.34 -33.08 -4.66
C SER A 31 -0.44 -32.66 -3.41
N ASN A 32 -1.44 -31.77 -3.56
CA ASN A 32 -2.27 -31.28 -2.47
C ASN A 32 -3.72 -31.82 -2.50
N ALA A 33 -4.02 -32.78 -3.36
CA ALA A 33 -5.36 -33.34 -3.57
C ALA A 33 -6.05 -33.85 -2.30
N ASN A 34 -5.27 -34.35 -1.33
CA ASN A 34 -5.76 -34.93 -0.08
C ASN A 34 -5.68 -33.98 1.12
N VAL A 35 -5.27 -32.71 0.91
CA VAL A 35 -5.14 -31.73 1.99
C VAL A 35 -6.51 -31.11 2.29
N THR A 36 -7.19 -31.64 3.31
CA THR A 36 -8.47 -31.14 3.83
C THR A 36 -8.31 -30.12 4.97
N LYS A 37 -7.17 -29.42 5.04
CA LYS A 37 -6.87 -28.50 6.15
C LYS A 37 -7.61 -27.17 5.99
N ASN A 38 -8.84 -27.11 6.47
CA ASN A 38 -9.50 -25.84 6.84
C ASN A 38 -8.98 -25.28 8.19
N VAL A 39 -8.06 -25.98 8.85
CA VAL A 39 -7.46 -25.55 10.11
C VAL A 39 -6.34 -24.57 9.79
N VAL A 40 -6.70 -23.30 9.67
CA VAL A 40 -5.75 -22.20 9.69
C VAL A 40 -5.22 -22.11 11.13
N ASP A 41 -3.97 -22.51 11.34
CA ASP A 41 -3.29 -22.29 12.61
C ASP A 41 -3.08 -20.77 12.79
N LEU A 42 -3.99 -20.15 13.54
CA LEU A 42 -4.01 -18.72 13.86
C LEU A 42 -2.79 -18.24 14.68
N ARG A 43 -1.79 -19.10 14.94
CA ARG A 43 -0.69 -18.83 15.88
C ARG A 43 0.65 -18.40 15.27
N MET A 44 0.80 -18.30 13.95
CA MET A 44 1.99 -17.63 13.39
C MET A 44 1.72 -16.14 13.19
N GLN A 45 1.96 -15.33 14.23
CA GLN A 45 2.16 -13.89 14.05
C GLN A 45 3.44 -13.69 13.24
N MET A 46 3.29 -13.60 11.92
CA MET A 46 4.37 -13.21 11.03
C MET A 46 4.76 -11.75 11.34
N GLY A 47 6.05 -11.50 11.47
CA GLY A 47 6.56 -10.14 11.55
C GLY A 47 6.26 -9.41 10.23
N ALA A 48 5.59 -8.27 10.32
CA ALA A 48 5.27 -7.43 9.17
C ALA A 48 6.04 -6.10 9.25
N ILE A 49 6.40 -5.57 8.08
CA ILE A 49 6.93 -4.22 7.89
C ILE A 49 5.95 -3.41 7.04
N SER A 50 5.95 -2.08 7.20
CA SER A 50 5.18 -1.18 6.34
C SER A 50 5.77 -1.24 4.93
N GLN A 51 4.93 -1.34 3.90
CA GLN A 51 5.40 -1.41 2.51
C GLN A 51 6.18 -0.14 2.12
N ARG A 52 5.75 1.04 2.60
CA ARG A 52 6.42 2.31 2.35
C ARG A 52 7.81 2.41 3.00
N ASP A 53 8.03 1.65 4.07
CA ASP A 53 9.31 1.65 4.81
C ASP A 53 10.24 0.54 4.32
N ALA A 54 9.76 -0.42 3.52
CA ALA A 54 10.52 -1.59 3.13
C ALA A 54 11.77 -1.24 2.33
N ASP A 55 11.67 -0.28 1.41
CA ASP A 55 12.79 0.19 0.60
C ASP A 55 13.80 0.96 1.44
N LEU A 56 13.32 1.83 2.34
CA LEU A 56 14.18 2.55 3.28
C LEU A 56 14.91 1.59 4.22
N LEU A 57 14.24 0.57 4.76
CA LEU A 57 14.86 -0.44 5.61
C LEU A 57 15.88 -1.28 4.84
N PHE A 58 15.59 -1.63 3.58
CA PHE A 58 16.51 -2.35 2.72
C PHE A 58 17.77 -1.53 2.42
N LEU A 59 17.59 -0.27 2.01
CA LEU A 59 18.70 0.65 1.77
C LEU A 59 19.47 0.91 3.07
N TRP A 60 18.80 1.12 4.19
CA TRP A 60 19.47 1.27 5.49
C TRP A 60 20.28 0.04 5.84
N LYS A 61 19.78 -1.18 5.62
CA LYS A 61 20.54 -2.42 5.84
C LYS A 61 21.76 -2.52 4.92
N ARG A 62 21.64 -2.06 3.67
CA ARG A 62 22.71 -2.04 2.68
C ARG A 62 23.77 -0.98 2.98
N VAL A 63 23.36 0.23 3.35
CA VAL A 63 24.20 1.41 3.56
C VAL A 63 24.76 1.48 4.99
N SER A 64 24.16 0.80 5.97
CA SER A 64 24.72 0.67 7.33
C SER A 64 26.03 -0.13 7.40
N HIS A 65 26.49 -0.70 6.28
CA HIS A 65 27.84 -1.23 6.12
C HIS A 65 28.85 -0.19 5.56
N ASN A 66 28.43 1.03 5.20
CA ASN A 66 29.30 2.16 4.82
C ASN A 66 28.61 3.50 5.17
N PHE A 67 28.95 4.02 6.35
CA PHE A 67 28.24 5.09 7.05
C PHE A 67 28.55 6.49 6.48
N SER A 68 27.89 6.88 5.39
CA SER A 68 27.63 8.30 5.05
C SER A 68 26.76 8.41 3.81
N PHE A 69 25.45 8.53 4.00
CA PHE A 69 24.52 9.39 3.22
C PHE A 69 23.09 8.88 3.41
N VAL A 70 22.24 9.60 4.17
CA VAL A 70 20.81 9.69 3.85
C VAL A 70 20.30 11.06 4.34
N PHE A 71 20.04 11.98 3.40
CA PHE A 71 19.34 13.25 3.64
C PHE A 71 18.41 13.53 2.45
N VAL A 72 17.42 12.67 2.22
CA VAL A 72 16.44 12.88 1.13
C VAL A 72 15.04 12.42 1.55
N ASP A 73 14.55 12.83 2.72
CA ASP A 73 13.11 12.65 3.06
C ASP A 73 12.47 13.92 3.65
N PHE A 74 13.26 14.97 3.93
CA PHE A 74 12.79 16.11 4.72
C PHE A 74 12.09 17.22 3.92
N TYR A 75 12.29 17.29 2.60
CA TYR A 75 11.87 18.47 1.82
C TYR A 75 10.48 18.39 1.16
N LEU A 76 9.83 17.22 1.08
CA LEU A 76 8.57 17.11 0.31
C LEU A 76 7.31 17.59 1.09
N CYS A 77 7.33 17.67 2.42
CA CYS A 77 6.11 17.87 3.23
C CYS A 77 6.01 19.24 3.93
N SER A 78 6.96 20.15 3.74
CA SER A 78 6.99 21.42 4.48
C SER A 78 6.15 22.55 3.86
N SER A 79 5.49 22.33 2.71
CA SER A 79 4.80 23.38 1.96
C SER A 79 3.28 23.44 2.14
N ILE A 80 2.70 22.67 3.08
CA ILE A 80 1.24 22.60 3.26
C ILE A 80 0.82 23.34 4.53
N HIS A 81 0.12 24.47 4.38
CA HIS A 81 -0.52 25.24 5.45
C HIS A 81 -1.59 24.39 6.17
N ASP A 82 -1.78 24.54 7.49
CA ASP A 82 -2.59 23.64 8.34
C ASP A 82 -4.02 23.35 7.82
N ILE A 83 -4.65 24.34 7.18
CA ILE A 83 -5.99 24.20 6.56
C ILE A 83 -5.94 23.33 5.29
N GLY A 84 -4.85 23.41 4.53
CA GLY A 84 -4.62 22.53 3.39
C GLY A 84 -4.43 21.08 3.81
N LEU A 85 -3.80 20.86 4.97
CA LEU A 85 -3.53 19.51 5.47
C LEU A 85 -4.79 18.77 5.92
N SER A 86 -5.77 19.48 6.50
CA SER A 86 -7.04 18.88 6.91
C SER A 86 -7.89 18.45 5.71
N ILE A 87 -7.86 19.21 4.62
CA ILE A 87 -8.53 18.87 3.36
C ILE A 87 -7.82 17.69 2.68
N LEU A 88 -6.48 17.71 2.60
CA LEU A 88 -5.69 16.66 1.94
C LEU A 88 -5.71 15.32 2.68
N ARG A 89 -5.89 15.33 4.01
CA ARG A 89 -6.00 14.11 4.82
C ARG A 89 -7.43 13.59 4.97
N ALA A 90 -8.43 14.32 4.45
CA ALA A 90 -9.82 13.90 4.57
C ALA A 90 -10.07 12.61 3.78
N VAL A 91 -10.63 11.61 4.45
CA VAL A 91 -11.01 10.33 3.84
C VAL A 91 -12.50 10.34 3.56
N ARG A 92 -12.89 10.02 2.31
CA ARG A 92 -14.30 9.88 1.93
C ARG A 92 -14.92 8.65 2.61
N SER A 93 -16.23 8.68 2.80
CA SER A 93 -16.96 7.54 3.35
C SER A 93 -16.86 6.30 2.45
N SER A 94 -16.91 5.12 3.07
CA SER A 94 -16.83 3.84 2.35
C SER A 94 -17.92 3.72 1.27
N GLY A 95 -17.56 3.14 0.13
CA GLY A 95 -18.45 2.95 -1.01
C GLY A 95 -18.55 4.15 -1.97
N ARG A 96 -17.85 5.26 -1.69
CA ARG A 96 -17.70 6.38 -2.63
C ARG A 96 -16.41 6.26 -3.45
N ALA A 97 -16.44 6.80 -4.67
CA ALA A 97 -15.23 6.98 -5.46
C ALA A 97 -14.25 7.94 -4.75
N LEU A 98 -12.95 7.68 -4.93
CA LEU A 98 -11.90 8.49 -4.31
C LEU A 98 -12.00 9.96 -4.70
N ILE A 99 -12.28 10.23 -5.97
CA ILE A 99 -12.44 11.57 -6.56
C ILE A 99 -13.63 11.51 -7.54
N ASP A 100 -14.32 12.65 -7.72
CA ASP A 100 -15.49 12.74 -8.59
C ASP A 100 -15.12 12.95 -10.06
N ASP A 101 -14.01 13.65 -10.32
CA ASP A 101 -13.47 13.92 -11.65
C ASP A 101 -12.03 13.41 -11.78
N TRP A 102 -11.87 12.30 -12.48
CA TRP A 102 -10.56 11.68 -12.71
C TRP A 102 -9.67 12.47 -13.69
N GLU A 103 -10.25 13.26 -14.59
CA GLU A 103 -9.48 14.11 -15.51
C GLU A 103 -8.90 15.32 -14.79
N CYS A 104 -9.68 15.91 -13.87
CA CYS A 104 -9.19 16.95 -12.96
C CYS A 104 -8.01 16.45 -12.11
N LEU A 105 -8.11 15.22 -11.56
CA LEU A 105 -7.00 14.60 -10.82
C LEU A 105 -5.73 14.47 -11.67
N LYS A 106 -5.85 13.91 -12.88
CA LYS A 106 -4.71 13.74 -13.79
C LYS A 106 -4.07 15.08 -14.14
N SER A 107 -4.88 16.11 -14.41
CA SER A 107 -4.40 17.47 -14.66
C SER A 107 -3.66 18.05 -13.46
N MET A 108 -4.17 17.87 -12.24
CA MET A 108 -3.51 18.33 -11.02
C MET A 108 -2.15 17.64 -10.80
N VAL A 109 -2.09 16.33 -11.02
CA VAL A 109 -0.84 15.56 -10.96
C VAL A 109 0.16 16.09 -11.99
N TRP A 110 -0.29 16.33 -13.22
CA TRP A 110 0.57 16.87 -14.27
C TRP A 110 1.12 18.26 -13.93
N VAL A 111 0.29 19.15 -13.38
CA VAL A 111 0.73 20.47 -12.91
C VAL A 111 1.77 20.34 -11.80
N PHE A 112 1.57 19.42 -10.85
CA PHE A 112 2.55 19.17 -9.79
C PHE A 112 3.88 18.69 -10.36
N GLU A 113 3.87 17.68 -11.23
CA GLU A 113 5.11 17.13 -11.79
C GLU A 113 5.89 18.16 -12.61
N SER A 114 5.19 19.03 -13.34
CA SER A 114 5.81 20.10 -14.13
C SER A 114 6.53 21.17 -13.29
N ARG A 115 6.11 21.37 -12.03
CA ARG A 115 6.62 22.44 -11.15
C ARG A 115 7.53 21.93 -10.03
N CYS A 116 7.23 20.75 -9.50
CA CYS A 116 7.86 20.21 -8.28
C CYS A 116 8.73 18.97 -8.56
N GLY A 117 8.72 18.44 -9.79
CA GLY A 117 9.41 17.20 -10.15
C GLY A 117 8.50 15.98 -10.09
N SER A 118 8.96 14.87 -10.68
CA SER A 118 8.14 13.66 -10.85
C SER A 118 7.77 13.00 -9.52
N LEU A 119 6.53 12.51 -9.44
CA LEU A 119 6.06 11.74 -8.29
C LEU A 119 6.67 10.33 -8.34
N THR A 120 7.66 10.08 -7.49
CA THR A 120 8.22 8.75 -7.29
C THR A 120 7.24 7.87 -6.50
N GLN A 121 7.55 6.58 -6.37
CA GLN A 121 6.72 5.60 -5.64
C GLN A 121 6.37 6.03 -4.19
N SER A 122 7.22 6.83 -3.55
CA SER A 122 7.00 7.37 -2.21
C SER A 122 5.95 8.50 -2.16
N GLY A 123 5.67 9.13 -3.32
CA GLY A 123 4.68 10.19 -3.47
C GLY A 123 3.25 9.69 -3.75
N ILE A 124 3.06 8.38 -3.89
CA ILE A 124 1.78 7.69 -4.14
C ILE A 124 1.35 6.92 -2.87
#